data_AF-A0A4R9F027-F1
#
_entry.id   AF-A0A4R9F027-F1
#
_cell.length_a   1.000
_cell.length_b   1.000
_cell.length_c   1.000
_cell.angle_alpha   90.00
_cell.angle_beta   90.00
_cell.angle_gamma   90.00
#
_symmetry.space_group_name_H-M   'P 1'
#
loop_
_entity.id
_entity.type
_entity.pdbx_description
1 polymer ?
#
loop_
_entity_poly.entity_id
_entity_poly.type
_entity_poly.pdbx_seq_one_letter_code
_entity_poly.pdbx_strand_id
1 'polypeptide(L)' 'MDEINPLIRDAVERITIGMAEAFDIIWSRPDAAQIIENFLDGSGAFLVERDGITVMSTDESE' A
#
# COMPACT_ATOMS: atom_id res chain seq x y z
N MET A 1 -22.11 -18.13 19.18
CA MET A 1 -21.18 -17.17 18.57
C MET A 1 -20.19 -18.06 17.86
N ASP A 2 -20.30 -18.17 16.54
CA ASP A 2 -19.46 -19.12 15.79
C ASP A 2 -18.00 -18.68 15.91
N GLU A 3 -17.18 -19.52 16.53
CA GLU A 3 -15.75 -19.25 16.64
C GLU A 3 -15.14 -19.25 15.23
N ILE A 4 -14.58 -18.10 14.83
CA ILE A 4 -13.81 -17.99 13.60
C ILE A 4 -12.66 -19.00 13.67
N ASN A 5 -12.53 -19.83 12.64
CA ASN A 5 -11.46 -20.81 12.52
C ASN A 5 -10.09 -20.12 12.74
N PRO A 6 -9.23 -20.63 13.65
CA PRO A 6 -7.94 -20.02 13.96
C PRO A 6 -7.04 -19.77 12.74
N LEU A 7 -7.11 -20.63 11.71
CA LEU A 7 -6.34 -20.44 10.47
C LEU A 7 -6.84 -19.26 9.64
N ILE A 8 -8.16 -19.04 9.63
CA ILE A 8 -8.76 -17.88 8.96
C ILE A 8 -8.34 -16.61 9.69
N ARG A 9 -8.35 -16.63 11.03
CA ARG A 9 -7.89 -15.50 11.84
C ARG A 9 -6.42 -15.16 11.57
N ASP A 10 -5.52 -16.13 11.65
CA ASP A 10 -4.08 -15.92 11.39
C ASP A 10 -3.84 -15.39 9.97
N ALA A 11 -4.56 -15.90 8.97
CA ALA A 11 -4.45 -15.40 7.60
C ALA A 11 -4.87 -13.92 7.48
N VAL A 12 -6.00 -13.53 8.09
CA VAL A 12 -6.48 -12.15 8.07
C VAL A 12 -5.52 -11.22 8.82
N GLU A 13 -5.01 -11.65 9.98
CA GLU A 13 -4.04 -10.88 10.77
C GLU A 13 -2.76 -10.63 9.97
N ARG A 14 -2.20 -11.65 9.31
CA ARG A 14 -0.98 -11.50 8.49
C ARG A 14 -1.18 -10.57 7.29
N ILE A 15 -2.31 -10.67 6.60
CA ILE A 15 -2.63 -9.76 5.49
C ILE A 15 -2.74 -8.33 6.00
N THR A 16 -3.42 -8.14 7.14
CA THR A 16 -3.59 -6.81 7.76
C THR A 16 -2.24 -6.19 8.15
N ILE A 17 -1.35 -6.98 8.74
CA ILE A 17 0.01 -6.55 9.08
C ILE A 17 0.77 -6.14 7.80
N GLY A 18 0.75 -6.98 6.76
CA GLY A 18 1.43 -6.66 5.50
C GLY A 18 0.89 -5.39 4.83
N MET A 19 -0.42 -5.14 4.92
CA MET A 19 -1.00 -3.88 4.44
C MET A 19 -0.54 -2.68 5.26
N ALA A 20 -0.47 -2.80 6.59
CA ALA A 20 0.01 -1.72 7.46
C ALA A 20 1.48 -1.39 7.18
N GLU A 21 2.35 -2.41 7.07
CA GLU A 21 3.77 -2.24 6.71
C GLU A 21 3.93 -1.54 5.35
N ALA A 22 3.07 -1.86 4.37
CA ALA A 22 3.11 -1.19 3.07
C ALA A 22 2.79 0.31 3.17
N PHE A 23 1.82 0.69 4.01
CA PHE A 23 1.53 2.10 4.24
C PHE A 23 2.61 2.81 5.05
N ASP A 24 3.25 2.15 6.01
CA ASP A 24 4.41 2.72 6.73
C ASP A 24 5.55 3.06 5.76
N ILE A 25 5.80 2.21 4.76
CA ILE A 25 6.78 2.49 3.70
C ILE A 25 6.38 3.73 2.91
N ILE A 26 5.11 3.86 2.50
CA ILE A 26 4.61 5.05 1.80
C ILE A 26 4.81 6.30 2.65
N TRP A 27 4.34 6.29 3.90
CA TRP A 27 4.37 7.45 4.80
C TRP A 27 5.78 7.84 5.27
N SER A 28 6.74 6.93 5.23
CA SER A 28 8.13 7.24 5.54
C SER A 28 8.80 8.19 4.53
N ARG A 29 8.19 8.36 3.34
CA ARG A 29 8.75 9.18 2.28
C ARG A 29 8.46 10.67 2.44
N PRO A 30 9.40 11.55 2.09
CA PRO A 30 9.18 13.00 2.13
C PRO A 30 8.11 13.48 1.14
N ASP A 31 7.86 12.73 0.06
CA ASP A 31 6.88 13.00 -1.00
C ASP A 31 5.58 12.17 -0.84
N ALA A 32 5.35 11.54 0.31
CA ALA A 32 4.21 10.65 0.53
C ALA A 32 2.85 11.27 0.20
N ALA A 33 2.64 12.54 0.58
CA ALA A 33 1.40 13.26 0.27
C ALA A 33 1.14 13.34 -1.24
N GLN A 34 2.17 13.69 -2.02
CA GLN A 34 2.07 13.78 -3.48
C GLN A 34 1.80 12.40 -4.11
N ILE A 35 2.44 11.34 -3.63
CA ILE A 35 2.24 9.97 -4.13
C ILE A 35 0.78 9.55 -3.94
N ILE A 36 0.20 9.82 -2.77
CA ILE A 36 -1.19 9.51 -2.46
C ILE A 36 -2.15 10.37 -3.29
N GLU A 37 -1.87 11.67 -3.44
CA GLU A 37 -2.68 12.56 -4.29
C GLU A 37 -2.71 12.06 -5.74
N ASN A 38 -1.55 11.75 -6.32
CA ASN A 38 -1.44 11.23 -7.69
C ASN A 38 -2.17 9.89 -7.88
N PHE A 39 -2.17 9.04 -6.85
CA PHE A 39 -2.91 7.78 -6.89
C PHE A 39 -4.43 8.01 -6.85
N LEU A 40 -4.88 8.96 -6.04
CA LEU A 40 -6.30 9.26 -5.87
C LEU A 40 -6.91 9.98 -7.08
N ASP A 41 -6.15 10.85 -7.74
CA ASP A 41 -6.58 11.55 -8.95
C ASP A 41 -6.34 10.75 -10.24
N GLY A 42 -5.63 9.63 -10.14
CA GLY A 42 -5.35 8.71 -11.25
C GLY A 42 -4.20 9.13 -12.16
N SER A 43 -3.41 10.14 -11.78
CA SER A 43 -2.18 10.58 -12.48
C SER A 43 -0.94 9.75 -12.12
N GLY A 44 -1.08 8.80 -11.19
CA GLY A 44 0.02 7.94 -10.77
C GLY A 44 -0.41 6.56 -10.29
N ALA A 45 0.52 5.63 -10.37
CA ALA A 45 0.44 4.32 -9.77
C ALA A 45 1.68 4.07 -8.92
N PHE A 46 1.55 3.25 -7.88
CA PHE A 46 2.70 2.82 -7.11
C PHE A 46 2.63 1.33 -6.79
N LEU A 47 3.80 0.73 -6.68
CA LEU A 47 4.01 -0.63 -6.20
C LEU A 47 4.81 -0.56 -4.91
N VAL A 48 4.25 -1.11 -3.83
CA VAL A 48 4.97 -1.26 -2.57
C VAL A 48 5.59 -2.65 -2.53
N GLU A 49 6.90 -2.68 -2.34
CA GLU A 49 7.69 -3.88 -2.13
C GLU A 49 8.17 -3.92 -0.68
N ARG A 50 8.74 -5.05 -0.26
CA ARG A 50 9.13 -5.28 1.14
C ARG A 50 10.05 -4.18 1.70
N ASP A 51 10.91 -3.62 0.86
CA ASP A 51 11.98 -2.69 1.28
C ASP A 51 11.83 -1.30 0.63
N GLY A 52 10.72 -1.01 -0.04
CA GLY A 52 10.58 0.25 -0.75
C GLY A 52 9.31 0.40 -1.57
N ILE A 53 9.27 1.48 -2.34
CA ILE A 53 8.13 1.83 -3.18
C ILE A 53 8.63 2.34 -4.53
N THR A 54 8.06 1.78 -5.59
CA THR A 54 8.23 2.24 -6.96
C THR A 54 7.03 3.08 -7.33
N VAL A 55 7.27 4.30 -7.82
CA VAL A 55 6.22 5.25 -8.23
C VAL A 55 6.32 5.46 -9.73
N MET A 56 5.18 5.42 -10.41
CA MET A 56 5.04 5.64 -11.84
C MET A 56 4.06 6.79 -12.06
N SER A 57 4.43 7.74 -12.91
CA SER A 57 3.48 8.72 -13.44
C SER A 57 2.74 8.11 -14.61
N THR A 58 1.44 8.36 -14.70
CA THR A 58 0.62 8.01 -15.86
C THR A 58 0.45 9.19 -16.81
N ASP A 59 1.11 10.33 -16.55
CA ASP A 59 1.18 11.41 -17.52
C ASP A 59 1.99 10.93 -18.72
N GLU A 60 1.27 10.56 -19.78
CA GLU A 60 1.80 10.45 -21.14
C GLU A 60 2.21 11.86 -21.62
N SER A 61 3.27 12.43 -21.05
CA SER A 61 3.92 13.60 -21.63
C SER A 61 4.98 13.12 -22.61
N GLU A 62 4.56 12.94 -23.88
CA GLU A 62 5.46 13.04 -25.05
C GLU A 62 6.00 14.47 -25.22
#